data_AF-A0A645FMN8-F1
#
_entry.id   AF-A0A645FMN8-F1
#
_cell.length_a   1.000
_cell.length_b   1.000
_cell.length_c   1.000
_cell.angle_alpha   90.00
_cell.angle_beta   90.00
_cell.angle_gamma   90.00
#
_symmetry.space_group_name_H-M   'P 1'
#
loop_
_entity.id
_entity.type
_entity.pdbx_description
1 polymer ?
#
loop_
_entity_poly.entity_id
_entity_poly.type
_entity_poly.pdbx_seq_one_letter_code
_entity_poly.pdbx_strand_id
1 'polypeptide(L)'
;MTAKGALKALEAGGHAIVVSSHGGRVMPSAPATCEVLPEIRAAVQDRLKIIVDGGIRTGADIFKALALGADAVMIGRPYVIAACGGQSEGVALYTEFLGEQLRNIMLMCGAANLKEITMEKIRMPLR
;
A
#
# COMPACT_ATOMS: atom_id res chain seq x y z
N MET A 1 -10.05 -3.23 -7.79
CA MET A 1 -10.67 -2.20 -6.93
C MET A 1 -12.00 -2.64 -6.32
N THR A 2 -12.28 -3.96 -6.21
CA THR A 2 -13.46 -4.51 -5.50
C THR A 2 -13.13 -5.90 -4.96
N ALA A 3 -13.79 -6.32 -3.87
CA ALA A 3 -13.69 -7.69 -3.34
C ALA A 3 -14.04 -8.77 -4.39
N LYS A 4 -15.11 -8.56 -5.16
CA LYS A 4 -15.53 -9.49 -6.23
C LYS A 4 -14.45 -9.69 -7.29
N GLY A 5 -13.76 -8.62 -7.69
CA GLY A 5 -12.66 -8.71 -8.65
C GLY A 5 -11.47 -9.48 -8.10
N ALA A 6 -11.15 -9.30 -6.81
CA ALA A 6 -10.08 -10.01 -6.14
C ALA A 6 -10.36 -11.53 -6.03
N LEU A 7 -11.60 -11.92 -5.72
CA LEU A 7 -12.00 -13.32 -5.70
C LEU A 7 -11.89 -13.99 -7.08
N LYS A 8 -12.26 -13.28 -8.16
CA LYS A 8 -12.05 -13.79 -9.52
C LYS A 8 -10.58 -14.01 -9.86
N ALA A 9 -9.70 -13.12 -9.38
CA ALA A 9 -8.26 -13.30 -9.57
C ALA A 9 -7.74 -14.56 -8.84
N LEU A 10 -8.27 -14.84 -7.65
CA LEU A 10 -7.98 -16.06 -6.91
C LEU A 10 -8.51 -17.30 -7.63
N GLU A 11 -9.76 -17.28 -8.12
CA GLU A 11 -10.37 -18.37 -8.89
C GLU A 11 -9.58 -18.69 -10.18
N ALA A 12 -8.97 -17.67 -10.79
CA ALA A 12 -8.11 -17.82 -11.96
C ALA A 12 -6.70 -18.39 -11.63
N GLY A 13 -6.42 -18.73 -10.36
CA GLY A 13 -5.11 -19.23 -9.95
C GLY A 13 -4.04 -18.14 -9.77
N GLY A 14 -4.46 -16.88 -9.59
CA GLY A 14 -3.55 -15.79 -9.25
C GLY A 14 -2.87 -16.01 -7.89
N HIS A 15 -1.62 -15.56 -7.77
CA HIS A 15 -0.86 -15.62 -6.51
C HIS A 15 -0.84 -14.28 -5.77
N ALA A 16 -1.04 -13.19 -6.52
CA ALA A 16 -1.04 -11.83 -6.01
C ALA A 16 -1.96 -10.93 -6.83
N ILE A 17 -2.39 -9.82 -6.22
CA ILE A 17 -3.11 -8.75 -6.89
C ILE A 17 -2.47 -7.40 -6.58
N VAL A 18 -2.65 -6.45 -7.50
CA VAL A 18 -2.33 -5.04 -7.28
C VAL A 18 -3.63 -4.25 -7.15
N VAL A 19 -3.89 -3.69 -5.97
CA VAL A 19 -5.01 -2.77 -5.74
C VAL A 19 -4.58 -1.38 -6.19
N SER A 20 -5.12 -0.93 -7.32
CA SER A 20 -4.72 0.31 -7.98
C SER A 20 -5.88 0.99 -8.70
N SER A 21 -5.95 2.32 -8.60
CA SER A 21 -6.75 3.19 -9.49
C SER A 21 -5.93 3.74 -10.67
N HIS A 22 -4.77 3.14 -10.92
CA HIS A 22 -3.77 3.61 -11.88
C HIS A 22 -3.32 5.05 -11.61
N GLY A 23 -3.16 5.38 -10.32
CA GLY A 23 -2.84 6.72 -9.85
C GLY A 23 -3.87 7.78 -10.25
N GLY A 24 -5.16 7.40 -10.35
CA GLY A 24 -6.29 8.28 -10.68
C GLY A 24 -6.39 8.66 -12.15
N ARG A 25 -5.79 7.89 -13.07
CA ARG A 25 -5.63 8.27 -14.49
C ARG A 25 -6.62 7.61 -15.45
N VAL A 26 -7.32 6.56 -15.00
CA VAL A 26 -8.14 5.72 -15.90
C VAL A 26 -9.63 6.00 -15.72
N MET A 27 -10.15 5.80 -14.50
CA MET A 27 -11.56 6.00 -14.19
C MET A 27 -11.71 7.20 -13.26
N PRO A 28 -12.33 8.31 -13.72
CA PRO A 28 -12.68 9.43 -12.86
C PRO A 28 -13.58 8.98 -11.71
N SER A 29 -13.41 9.60 -10.54
CA SER A 29 -14.21 9.31 -9.33
C SER A 29 -14.18 7.86 -8.85
N ALA A 30 -13.17 7.08 -9.25
CA ALA A 30 -12.89 5.79 -8.62
C ALA A 30 -12.50 6.01 -7.13
N PRO A 31 -12.85 5.09 -6.23
CA PRO A 31 -12.49 5.20 -4.81
C PRO A 31 -10.97 5.22 -4.63
N ALA A 32 -10.52 5.81 -3.53
CA ALA A 32 -9.12 5.72 -3.16
C ALA A 32 -8.76 4.28 -2.80
N THR A 33 -7.53 3.86 -3.08
CA THR A 33 -7.08 2.48 -2.86
C THR A 33 -7.16 2.08 -1.38
N CYS A 34 -6.88 3.01 -0.46
CA CYS A 34 -7.02 2.78 0.98
C CYS A 34 -8.47 2.50 1.43
N GLU A 35 -9.48 2.99 0.70
CA GLU A 35 -10.89 2.83 1.06
C GLU A 35 -11.42 1.43 0.75
N VAL A 36 -10.88 0.79 -0.28
CA VAL A 36 -11.29 -0.55 -0.72
C VAL A 36 -10.36 -1.65 -0.21
N LEU A 37 -9.20 -1.29 0.35
CA LEU A 37 -8.20 -2.26 0.77
C LEU A 37 -8.72 -3.20 1.88
N PRO A 38 -9.42 -2.73 2.93
CA PRO A 38 -9.94 -3.62 3.97
C PRO A 38 -10.97 -4.63 3.46
N GLU A 39 -11.90 -4.22 2.58
CA GLU A 39 -12.91 -5.15 2.02
C GLU A 39 -12.23 -6.26 1.19
N ILE A 40 -11.20 -5.88 0.41
CA ILE A 40 -10.49 -6.80 -0.46
C ILE A 40 -9.71 -7.80 0.38
N ARG A 41 -8.98 -7.31 1.39
CA ARG A 41 -8.26 -8.17 2.34
C ARG A 41 -9.20 -9.13 3.06
N ALA A 42 -10.36 -8.67 3.51
CA ALA A 42 -11.35 -9.53 4.17
C ALA A 42 -11.86 -10.65 3.24
N ALA A 43 -12.08 -10.35 1.97
CA ALA A 43 -12.58 -11.33 1.00
C ALA A 43 -11.54 -12.41 0.64
N VAL A 44 -10.28 -12.03 0.43
CA VAL A 44 -9.25 -12.97 -0.03
C VAL A 44 -8.46 -13.61 1.10
N GLN A 45 -8.43 -12.99 2.29
CA GLN A 45 -7.61 -13.42 3.43
C GLN A 45 -6.14 -13.60 2.99
N ASP A 46 -5.45 -14.63 3.49
CA ASP A 46 -4.05 -14.92 3.14
C ASP A 46 -3.89 -15.70 1.83
N ARG A 47 -4.97 -15.92 1.08
CA ARG A 47 -4.94 -16.71 -0.17
C ARG A 47 -4.33 -15.96 -1.35
N LEU A 48 -4.21 -14.64 -1.26
CA LEU A 48 -3.56 -13.79 -2.24
C LEU A 48 -2.64 -12.80 -1.55
N LYS A 49 -1.47 -12.55 -2.14
CA LYS A 49 -0.66 -11.39 -1.78
C LYS A 49 -1.29 -10.11 -2.31
N ILE A 50 -1.39 -9.10 -1.46
CA ILE A 50 -1.99 -7.81 -1.79
C ILE A 50 -0.89 -6.76 -1.87
N ILE A 51 -0.62 -6.29 -3.07
CA ILE A 51 0.21 -5.12 -3.31
C ILE A 51 -0.74 -3.94 -3.53
N VAL A 52 -0.42 -2.75 -3.02
CA VAL A 52 -1.25 -1.55 -3.22
C VAL A 52 -0.41 -0.37 -3.72
N ASP A 53 -0.97 0.42 -4.62
CA ASP A 53 -0.40 1.70 -5.03
C ASP A 53 -1.42 2.85 -4.86
N GLY A 54 -1.04 4.04 -5.31
CA GLY A 54 -1.90 5.21 -5.27
C GLY A 54 -1.73 5.99 -3.97
N GLY A 55 -1.20 7.21 -4.07
CA GLY A 55 -1.11 8.13 -2.93
C GLY A 55 0.00 7.87 -1.89
N ILE A 56 0.77 6.77 -1.97
CA ILE A 56 1.89 6.51 -1.03
C ILE A 56 3.03 7.53 -1.22
N ARG A 57 3.34 8.34 -0.21
CA ARG A 57 4.39 9.39 -0.25
C ARG A 57 5.34 9.37 0.94
N THR A 58 4.93 8.79 2.06
CA THR A 58 5.64 8.82 3.33
C THR A 58 5.69 7.43 3.98
N GLY A 59 6.54 7.25 4.98
CA GLY A 59 6.54 6.03 5.80
C GLY A 59 5.19 5.80 6.51
N ALA A 60 4.44 6.86 6.80
CA ALA A 60 3.12 6.76 7.43
C ALA A 60 2.06 6.21 6.48
N ASP A 61 2.16 6.54 5.20
CA ASP A 61 1.28 5.97 4.18
C ASP A 61 1.57 4.47 4.03
N ILE A 62 2.84 4.08 4.06
CA ILE A 62 3.25 2.66 4.04
C ILE A 62 2.68 1.94 5.27
N PHE A 63 2.89 2.49 6.46
CA PHE A 63 2.38 1.91 7.71
C PHE A 63 0.85 1.71 7.66
N LYS A 64 0.11 2.72 7.21
CA LYS A 64 -1.35 2.64 7.08
C LYS A 64 -1.78 1.60 6.04
N ALA A 65 -1.10 1.54 4.89
CA ALA A 65 -1.41 0.56 3.85
C ALA A 65 -1.22 -0.88 4.36
N LEU A 66 -0.13 -1.15 5.06
CA LEU A 66 0.12 -2.44 5.70
C LEU A 66 -0.94 -2.75 6.76
N ALA A 67 -1.24 -1.78 7.63
CA ALA A 67 -2.27 -1.93 8.67
C ALA A 67 -3.66 -2.23 8.08
N LEU A 68 -3.99 -1.65 6.92
CA LEU A 68 -5.24 -1.87 6.18
C LEU A 68 -5.29 -3.24 5.45
N GLY A 69 -4.20 -4.01 5.45
CA GLY A 69 -4.18 -5.37 4.93
C GLY A 69 -3.37 -5.59 3.64
N ALA A 70 -2.53 -4.63 3.23
CA ALA A 70 -1.56 -4.89 2.17
C ALA A 70 -0.35 -5.69 2.70
N ASP A 71 0.22 -6.55 1.86
CA ASP A 71 1.51 -7.20 2.09
C ASP A 71 2.68 -6.30 1.66
N ALA A 72 2.47 -5.43 0.67
CA ALA A 72 3.47 -4.50 0.17
C ALA A 72 2.85 -3.26 -0.49
N VAL A 73 3.64 -2.21 -0.63
CA VAL A 73 3.26 -1.02 -1.40
C VAL A 73 4.07 -0.90 -2.69
N MET A 74 3.49 -0.23 -3.69
CA MET A 74 4.17 0.19 -4.90
C MET A 74 4.04 1.70 -5.06
N ILE A 75 5.11 2.33 -5.54
CA ILE A 75 5.21 3.79 -5.67
C ILE A 75 5.57 4.12 -7.11
N GLY A 76 4.80 5.01 -7.74
CA GLY A 76 5.01 5.43 -9.12
C GLY A 76 5.72 6.78 -9.22
N ARG A 77 4.94 7.87 -9.36
CA ARG A 77 5.44 9.23 -9.63
C ARG A 77 6.63 9.68 -8.76
N PRO A 78 6.65 9.45 -7.43
CA PRO A 78 7.80 9.85 -6.62
C PRO A 78 9.13 9.24 -7.06
N TYR A 79 9.16 7.97 -7.49
CA TYR A 79 10.38 7.36 -8.01
C TYR A 79 10.82 7.95 -9.35
N VAL A 80 9.87 8.37 -10.20
CA VAL A 80 10.20 9.09 -11.45
C VAL A 80 10.85 10.44 -11.14
N ILE A 81 10.31 11.18 -10.16
CA ILE A 81 10.88 12.47 -9.74
C ILE A 81 12.30 12.27 -9.18
N ALA A 82 12.48 11.27 -8.31
CA ALA A 82 13.78 10.93 -7.74
C ALA A 82 14.80 10.55 -8.82
N ALA A 83 14.39 9.75 -9.81
CA ALA A 83 15.23 9.38 -10.94
C ALA A 83 15.59 10.58 -11.83
N CYS A 84 14.67 11.50 -12.08
CA CYS A 84 14.99 12.71 -12.85
C CYS A 84 15.94 13.65 -12.11
N GLY A 85 15.86 13.73 -10.78
CA GLY A 85 16.70 14.63 -9.97
C GLY A 85 18.09 14.08 -9.67
N GLY A 86 18.20 12.77 -9.40
CA GLY A 86 19.44 12.15 -8.93
C GLY A 86 19.71 10.76 -9.49
N GLN A 87 19.01 10.35 -10.55
CA GLN A 87 19.19 9.05 -11.22
C GLN A 87 19.12 7.88 -10.21
N SER A 88 20.03 6.91 -10.31
CA SER A 88 20.12 5.76 -9.41
C SER A 88 20.26 6.16 -7.94
N GLU A 89 21.08 7.16 -7.66
CA GLU A 89 21.38 7.66 -6.32
C GLU A 89 20.15 8.32 -5.70
N GLY A 90 19.42 9.11 -6.50
CA GLY A 90 18.16 9.72 -6.08
C GLY A 90 17.10 8.68 -5.75
N VAL A 91 17.00 7.62 -6.56
CA VAL A 91 16.08 6.49 -6.30
C VAL A 91 16.47 5.78 -5.01
N ALA A 92 17.76 5.44 -4.83
CA ALA A 92 18.24 4.76 -3.64
C ALA A 92 18.00 5.58 -2.36
N LEU A 93 18.34 6.87 -2.39
CA LEU A 93 18.11 7.80 -1.28
C LEU A 93 16.62 7.89 -0.91
N TYR A 94 15.74 7.97 -1.90
CA TYR A 94 14.29 8.01 -1.66
C TYR A 94 13.77 6.70 -1.06
N THR A 95 14.25 5.55 -1.52
CA THR A 95 13.89 4.24 -0.94
C THR A 95 14.34 4.14 0.52
N GLU A 96 15.60 4.51 0.81
CA GLU A 96 16.17 4.49 2.16
C GLU A 96 15.38 5.41 3.10
N PHE A 97 15.11 6.65 2.66
CA PHE A 97 14.35 7.62 3.41
C PHE A 97 12.93 7.13 3.79
N LEU A 98 12.24 6.45 2.87
CA LEU A 98 10.94 5.84 3.17
C LEU A 98 11.05 4.71 4.19
N GLY A 99 12.09 3.88 4.08
CA GLY A 99 12.39 2.82 5.03
C GLY A 99 12.67 3.36 6.43
N GLU A 100 13.46 4.43 6.55
CA GLU A 100 13.72 5.10 7.81
C GLU A 100 12.46 5.70 8.44
N GLN A 101 11.62 6.37 7.65
CA GLN A 101 10.35 6.89 8.14
C GLN A 101 9.45 5.78 8.65
N LEU A 102 9.31 4.67 7.89
CA LEU A 102 8.52 3.53 8.32
C LEU A 102 9.04 2.97 9.64
N ARG A 103 10.36 2.79 9.77
CA ARG A 103 11.00 2.33 11.02
C ARG A 103 10.70 3.26 12.20
N ASN A 104 10.79 4.57 11.99
CA ASN A 104 10.49 5.56 13.03
C ASN A 104 9.03 5.50 13.48
N ILE A 105 8.09 5.31 12.54
CA ILE A 105 6.67 5.20 12.85
C ILE A 105 6.36 3.89 13.57
N MET A 106 6.97 2.78 13.13
CA MET A 106 6.89 1.51 13.83
C MET A 106 7.32 1.62 15.29
N LEU A 107 8.42 2.33 15.56
CA LEU A 107 8.88 2.61 16.94
C LEU A 107 7.85 3.43 17.72
N MET A 108 7.33 4.52 17.15
CA MET A 108 6.33 5.38 17.80
C MET A 108 4.99 4.67 18.06
N CYS A 109 4.60 3.74 17.20
CA CYS A 109 3.36 2.98 17.31
C CYS A 109 3.52 1.63 18.03
N GLY A 110 4.72 1.30 18.53
CA GLY A 110 5.00 0.05 19.23
C GLY A 110 4.78 -1.19 18.36
N ALA A 111 5.31 -1.20 17.13
CA ALA A 111 5.34 -2.34 16.24
C ALA A 111 6.80 -2.80 16.05
N ALA A 112 7.19 -3.92 16.66
CA ALA A 112 8.57 -4.43 16.59
C ALA A 112 8.90 -5.06 15.23
N ASN A 113 7.90 -5.49 14.48
CA ASN A 113 8.04 -6.06 13.14
C ASN A 113 6.79 -5.77 12.29
N LEU A 114 6.86 -6.08 10.99
CA LEU A 114 5.76 -5.78 10.06
C LEU A 114 4.45 -6.49 10.40
N LYS A 115 4.49 -7.67 11.05
CA LYS A 115 3.26 -8.41 11.42
C LYS A 115 2.48 -7.72 12.53
N GLU A 116 3.14 -6.88 13.33
CA GLU A 116 2.49 -6.08 14.36
C GLU A 116 1.84 -4.82 13.81
N ILE A 117 2.03 -4.49 12.53
CA ILE A 117 1.33 -3.39 11.87
C ILE A 117 -0.09 -3.86 11.51
N THR A 118 -1.03 -3.64 12.43
CA THR A 118 -2.42 -4.10 12.31
C THR A 118 -3.41 -2.94 12.30
N MET A 119 -4.66 -3.23 11.91
CA MET A 119 -5.77 -2.27 11.97
C MET A 119 -5.96 -1.61 13.34
N GLU A 120 -5.56 -2.26 14.44
CA GLU A 120 -5.67 -1.70 15.80
C GLU A 120 -4.76 -0.49 16.02
N LYS A 121 -3.68 -0.37 15.24
CA LYS A 121 -2.72 0.75 15.33
C LYS A 121 -3.13 1.98 14.52
N ILE A 122 -4.25 1.93 13.82
CA ILE A 122 -4.78 3.06 13.04
C ILE A 122 -6.26 3.27 13.35
N ARG A 123 -6.75 4.49 13.09
CA ARG A 123 -8.19 4.78 13.16
C ARG A 123 -8.63 5.38 11.83
N MET A 124 -9.59 4.72 11.20
CA MET A 124 -10.26 5.29 10.04
C MET A 124 -11.25 6.35 10.51
N PRO A 125 -11.30 7.52 9.87
CA PRO A 125 -12.35 8.50 10.15
C PRO A 125 -13.72 7.87 9.86
N LEU A 126 -14.70 8.21 10.70
CA LEU A 126 -16.10 7.86 10.42
C LEU A 126 -16.50 8.60 9.13
N ARG A 127 -17.07 7.86 8.17
CA ARG A 127 -17.67 8.42 6.97
C ARG A 127 -19.01 9.05 7.30
#